data_AF-A0A371IX88-F1
#
_entry.id   AF-A0A371IX88-F1
#
_cell.length_a   1.000
_cell.length_b   1.000
_cell.length_c   1.000
_cell.angle_alpha   90.00
_cell.angle_beta   90.00
_cell.angle_gamma   90.00
#
_symmetry.space_group_name_H-M   'P 1'
#
loop_
_entity.id
_entity.type
_entity.pdbx_description
1 polymer ?
#
loop_
_entity_poly.entity_id
_entity_poly.type
_entity_poly.pdbx_seq_one_letter_code
_entity_poly.pdbx_strand_id
1 'polypeptide(L)'
;MNSKIKLFSILVITLLMLTGCSNKSASDTIISYFDKVKAGENQEINNYLIDTIKFLEKEVESTDGLSDTMDEVVSLFMSKLDIEILSEKIEKDFDTINIKLTGINIRTALTEILADKINNICYEDKDDLECLMDKIDSGKLEERVGVIKLNKVNNKWVVKVDEDFKMLIIGKIEDTDIFQ
;
A
#
# COMPACT_ATOMS: atom_id res chain seq x y z
N MET A 1 13.59 -21.79 -49.43
CA MET A 1 12.83 -21.82 -48.15
C MET A 1 11.44 -22.37 -48.44
N ASN A 2 11.18 -23.61 -48.02
CA ASN A 2 10.08 -24.44 -48.52
C ASN A 2 8.71 -23.85 -48.14
N SER A 3 7.77 -23.83 -49.09
CA SER A 3 6.42 -23.26 -48.98
C SER A 3 5.59 -23.79 -47.81
N LYS A 4 5.98 -24.93 -47.20
CA LYS A 4 5.37 -25.49 -45.99
C LYS A 4 5.73 -24.74 -44.69
N ILE A 5 6.88 -24.04 -44.64
CA ILE A 5 7.31 -23.26 -43.46
C ILE A 5 6.57 -21.91 -43.41
N LYS A 6 6.23 -21.33 -44.57
CA LYS A 6 5.48 -20.06 -44.62
C LYS A 6 4.04 -20.19 -44.10
N LEU A 7 3.42 -21.36 -44.25
CA LEU A 7 2.05 -21.59 -43.78
C LEU A 7 1.98 -21.74 -42.25
N PHE A 8 2.99 -22.36 -41.63
CA PHE A 8 3.06 -22.52 -40.17
C PHE A 8 3.34 -21.20 -39.45
N SER A 9 4.11 -20.30 -40.08
CA SER A 9 4.41 -18.98 -39.51
C SER A 9 3.21 -18.03 -39.48
N ILE A 10 2.22 -18.22 -40.36
CA ILE A 10 1.00 -17.39 -40.42
C ILE A 10 -0.08 -17.91 -39.45
N LEU A 11 -0.10 -19.22 -39.17
CA LEU A 11 -1.04 -19.82 -38.23
C LEU A 11 -0.72 -19.50 -36.76
N VAL A 12 0.56 -19.32 -36.43
CA VAL A 12 1.00 -18.97 -35.05
C VAL A 12 0.73 -17.50 -34.72
N ILE A 13 0.69 -16.61 -35.72
CA ILE A 13 0.41 -15.17 -35.51
C ILE A 13 -1.08 -14.92 -35.22
N THR A 14 -1.98 -15.79 -35.68
CA THR A 14 -3.44 -15.65 -35.44
C THR A 14 -3.89 -16.18 -34.08
N LEU A 15 -3.08 -17.03 -33.42
CA LEU A 15 -3.33 -17.50 -32.05
C LEU A 15 -2.96 -16.46 -30.97
N LEU A 16 -2.17 -15.43 -31.31
CA LEU A 16 -1.85 -14.32 -30.40
C LEU A 16 -2.89 -13.20 -30.39
N MET A 17 -3.90 -13.24 -31.27
CA MET A 17 -4.99 -12.26 -31.30
C MET A 17 -6.25 -12.72 -30.54
N LEU A 18 -6.20 -13.88 -29.87
CA LEU A 18 -7.33 -14.45 -29.12
C LEU A 18 -7.17 -14.44 -27.60
N THR A 19 -6.14 -13.80 -27.03
CA THR A 19 -6.25 -13.30 -25.65
C THR A 19 -7.00 -11.98 -25.66
N GLY A 20 -8.29 -12.04 -25.99
CA GLY A 20 -9.28 -11.06 -25.57
C GLY A 20 -9.48 -11.12 -24.06
N CYS A 21 -8.40 -11.11 -23.27
CA CYS A 21 -8.47 -10.81 -21.85
C CYS A 21 -8.78 -9.31 -21.77
N SER A 22 -10.08 -9.04 -21.65
CA SER A 22 -10.72 -7.77 -21.38
C SER A 22 -9.79 -6.79 -20.65
N ASN A 23 -9.74 -5.55 -21.11
CA ASN A 23 -9.28 -4.44 -20.28
C ASN A 23 -9.90 -4.61 -18.88
N LYS A 24 -9.05 -4.87 -17.86
CA LYS A 24 -9.50 -4.89 -16.46
C LYS A 24 -10.29 -3.61 -16.18
N SER A 25 -11.39 -3.71 -15.43
CA SER A 25 -12.10 -2.51 -15.00
C SER A 25 -11.20 -1.65 -14.10
N ALA A 26 -11.58 -0.39 -13.85
CA ALA A 26 -10.82 0.44 -12.93
C ALA A 26 -10.87 -0.16 -11.52
N SER A 27 -12.03 -0.69 -11.12
CA SER A 27 -12.21 -1.45 -9.87
C SER A 27 -11.29 -2.66 -9.78
N ASP A 28 -11.22 -3.52 -10.81
CA ASP A 28 -10.30 -4.67 -10.82
C ASP A 28 -8.83 -4.24 -10.72
N THR A 29 -8.51 -3.07 -11.29
CA THR A 29 -7.17 -2.49 -11.25
C THR A 29 -6.82 -2.04 -9.84
N ILE A 30 -7.75 -1.41 -9.12
CA ILE A 30 -7.57 -1.05 -7.70
C ILE A 30 -7.41 -2.27 -6.82
N ILE A 31 -8.28 -3.28 -6.97
CA ILE A 31 -8.19 -4.52 -6.21
C ILE A 31 -6.81 -5.18 -6.43
N SER A 32 -6.42 -5.37 -7.69
CA SER A 32 -5.12 -5.94 -8.04
C SER A 32 -3.94 -5.11 -7.53
N TYR A 33 -4.10 -3.79 -7.43
CA TYR A 33 -3.06 -2.90 -6.91
C TYR A 33 -2.93 -3.05 -5.39
N PHE A 34 -4.05 -3.10 -4.66
CA PHE A 34 -4.04 -3.33 -3.22
C PHE A 34 -3.54 -4.72 -2.84
N ASP A 35 -3.82 -5.75 -3.65
CA ASP A 35 -3.24 -7.08 -3.43
C ASP A 35 -1.70 -7.03 -3.42
N LYS A 36 -1.10 -6.26 -4.34
CA LYS A 36 0.35 -6.03 -4.37
C LYS A 36 0.84 -5.22 -3.18
N VAL A 37 0.08 -4.20 -2.75
CA VAL A 37 0.41 -3.43 -1.54
C VAL A 37 0.42 -4.35 -0.32
N LYS A 38 -0.63 -5.15 -0.11
CA LYS A 38 -0.73 -6.13 0.98
C LYS A 38 0.40 -7.15 0.97
N ALA A 39 0.83 -7.58 -0.21
CA ALA A 39 1.95 -8.50 -0.40
C ALA A 39 3.33 -7.84 -0.22
N GLY A 40 3.40 -6.52 0.03
CA GLY A 40 4.67 -5.79 0.12
C GLY A 40 5.39 -5.61 -1.23
N GLU A 41 4.72 -5.84 -2.35
CA GLU A 41 5.29 -5.76 -3.70
C GLU A 41 5.26 -4.32 -4.29
N ASN A 42 4.90 -3.32 -3.48
CA ASN A 42 4.79 -1.93 -3.91
C ASN A 42 5.89 -1.05 -3.30
N GLN A 43 6.99 -0.90 -4.03
CA GLN A 43 8.17 -0.18 -3.54
C GLN A 43 7.90 1.28 -3.18
N GLU A 44 7.03 1.99 -3.92
CA GLU A 44 6.73 3.40 -3.61
C GLU A 44 6.03 3.56 -2.26
N ILE A 45 5.05 2.69 -1.98
CA ILE A 45 4.30 2.72 -0.71
C ILE A 45 5.17 2.20 0.44
N ASN A 46 5.96 1.15 0.22
CA ASN A 46 6.90 0.63 1.22
C ASN A 46 7.90 1.72 1.64
N ASN A 47 8.52 2.40 0.67
CA ASN A 47 9.48 3.48 0.95
C ASN A 47 8.83 4.63 1.73
N TYR A 48 7.60 5.01 1.38
CA TYR A 48 6.89 6.06 2.09
C TYR A 48 6.56 5.66 3.55
N LEU A 49 6.19 4.40 3.78
CA LEU A 49 6.00 3.87 5.13
C LEU A 49 7.31 3.85 5.92
N ILE A 50 8.40 3.35 5.33
CA ILE A 50 9.73 3.35 5.94
C ILE A 50 10.14 4.78 6.33
N ASP A 51 9.99 5.74 5.43
CA ASP A 51 10.31 7.14 5.70
C ASP A 51 9.42 7.75 6.79
N THR A 52 8.19 7.25 6.95
CA THR A 52 7.29 7.61 8.06
C THR A 52 7.78 7.03 9.38
N ILE A 53 8.25 5.76 9.40
CA ILE A 53 8.70 5.06 10.60
C ILE A 53 10.07 5.56 11.08
N LYS A 54 10.97 5.94 10.16
CA LYS A 54 12.28 6.54 10.47
C LYS A 54 12.20 7.75 11.40
N PHE A 55 11.02 8.33 11.60
CA PHE A 55 10.78 9.31 12.64
C PHE A 55 11.15 8.82 14.05
N LEU A 56 10.99 7.52 14.34
CA LEU A 56 11.41 6.90 15.60
C LEU A 56 12.93 6.74 15.72
N GLU A 57 13.60 6.50 14.59
CA GLU A 57 15.01 6.11 14.52
C GLU A 57 15.99 7.30 14.53
N LYS A 58 15.72 8.34 15.33
CA LYS A 58 16.50 9.59 15.29
C LYS A 58 18.02 9.45 15.58
N GLU A 59 18.54 8.28 15.92
CA GLU A 59 19.98 8.04 16.11
C GLU A 59 20.43 6.58 15.79
N VAL A 60 20.22 6.05 14.58
CA VAL A 60 20.86 4.77 14.23
C VAL A 60 21.66 4.89 12.93
N GLU A 61 22.98 4.97 13.08
CA GLU A 61 23.90 4.64 11.99
C GLU A 61 23.58 3.21 11.51
N SER A 62 23.28 3.11 10.22
CA SER A 62 22.99 1.89 9.47
C SER A 62 23.79 0.69 9.96
N THR A 63 23.13 -0.21 10.69
CA THR A 63 23.62 -1.56 10.97
C THR A 63 22.74 -2.55 10.21
N ASP A 64 23.37 -3.54 9.57
CA ASP A 64 22.77 -4.53 8.67
C ASP A 64 21.63 -5.39 9.28
N GLY A 65 21.30 -5.23 10.57
CA GLY A 65 20.17 -5.91 11.23
C GLY A 65 18.86 -5.11 11.27
N LEU A 66 18.91 -3.80 11.00
CA LEU A 66 17.73 -2.93 11.02
C LEU A 66 16.80 -3.18 9.81
N SER A 67 17.34 -3.68 8.69
CA SER A 67 16.54 -3.91 7.48
C SER A 67 15.53 -5.05 7.66
N ASP A 68 15.91 -6.12 8.35
CA ASP A 68 15.06 -7.31 8.46
C ASP A 68 13.85 -7.02 9.36
N THR A 69 14.06 -6.39 10.51
CA THR A 69 12.96 -5.96 11.39
C THR A 69 12.09 -4.90 10.71
N MET A 70 12.68 -3.96 9.97
CA MET A 70 11.91 -2.97 9.21
C MET A 70 11.04 -3.63 8.12
N ASP A 71 11.58 -4.62 7.39
CA ASP A 71 10.84 -5.37 6.38
C ASP A 71 9.69 -6.16 7.01
N GLU A 72 9.88 -6.73 8.21
CA GLU A 72 8.82 -7.38 8.98
C GLU A 72 7.72 -6.39 9.42
N VAL A 73 8.10 -5.20 9.91
CA VAL A 73 7.15 -4.13 10.27
C VAL A 73 6.33 -3.71 9.05
N VAL A 74 6.98 -3.49 7.91
CA VAL A 74 6.33 -3.13 6.65
C VAL A 74 5.36 -4.23 6.23
N SER A 75 5.82 -5.49 6.21
CA SER A 75 4.99 -6.64 5.83
C SER A 75 3.77 -6.79 6.74
N LEU A 76 3.99 -6.73 8.06
CA LEU A 76 2.93 -6.83 9.05
C LEU A 76 1.90 -5.72 8.88
N PHE A 77 2.35 -4.46 8.75
CA PHE A 77 1.46 -3.33 8.51
C PHE A 77 0.62 -3.51 7.24
N MET A 78 1.25 -3.85 6.11
CA MET A 78 0.54 -4.01 4.84
C MET A 78 -0.48 -5.15 4.90
N SER A 79 -0.19 -6.22 5.64
CA SER A 79 -1.11 -7.36 5.80
C SER A 79 -2.41 -6.99 6.52
N LYS A 80 -2.41 -5.93 7.33
CA LYS A 80 -3.59 -5.44 8.07
C LYS A 80 -4.49 -4.54 7.20
N LEU A 81 -4.07 -4.20 5.98
CA LEU A 81 -4.88 -3.39 5.07
C LEU A 81 -5.97 -4.22 4.41
N ASP A 82 -7.16 -3.65 4.32
CA ASP A 82 -8.26 -4.15 3.52
C ASP A 82 -9.03 -3.03 2.85
N ILE A 83 -9.66 -3.33 1.72
CA ILE A 83 -10.42 -2.34 0.95
C ILE A 83 -11.79 -2.85 0.52
N GLU A 84 -12.77 -1.95 0.56
CA GLU A 84 -14.09 -2.13 0.01
C GLU A 84 -14.34 -1.01 -1.02
N ILE A 85 -14.75 -1.39 -2.24
CA ILE A 85 -15.14 -0.43 -3.27
C ILE A 85 -16.54 0.07 -2.96
N LEU A 86 -16.68 1.38 -2.72
CA LEU A 86 -17.98 2.00 -2.42
C LEU A 86 -18.68 2.49 -3.69
N SER A 87 -17.92 3.11 -4.61
CA SER A 87 -18.44 3.56 -5.91
C SER A 87 -17.33 3.84 -6.91
N GLU A 88 -17.68 3.81 -8.19
CA GLU A 88 -16.81 4.06 -9.35
C GLU A 88 -17.43 5.15 -10.23
N LYS A 89 -16.63 6.14 -10.64
CA LYS A 89 -17.06 7.24 -11.52
C LYS A 89 -16.12 7.37 -12.71
N ILE A 90 -16.52 6.72 -13.81
CA ILE A 90 -15.77 6.68 -15.05
C ILE A 90 -15.95 7.98 -15.84
N GLU A 91 -14.86 8.69 -16.12
CA GLU A 91 -14.80 9.86 -17.00
C GLU A 91 -13.77 9.66 -18.11
N LYS A 92 -14.16 8.94 -19.17
CA LYS A 92 -13.37 8.67 -20.40
C LYS A 92 -11.97 8.05 -20.14
N ASP A 93 -10.99 8.91 -19.84
CA ASP A 93 -9.58 8.59 -19.65
C ASP A 93 -9.15 8.69 -18.16
N PHE A 94 -10.06 9.15 -17.31
CA PHE A 94 -9.90 9.28 -15.87
C PHE A 94 -10.97 8.45 -15.18
N ASP A 95 -10.62 7.89 -14.03
CA ASP A 95 -11.60 7.27 -13.14
C ASP A 95 -11.34 7.72 -11.72
N THR A 96 -12.42 7.79 -10.96
CA THR A 96 -12.41 8.12 -9.55
C THR A 96 -13.17 7.04 -8.80
N ILE A 97 -12.45 6.32 -7.96
CA ILE A 97 -12.99 5.22 -7.18
C ILE A 97 -13.02 5.63 -5.71
N ASN A 98 -14.23 5.66 -5.14
CA ASN A 98 -14.39 5.82 -3.69
C ASN A 98 -14.20 4.45 -3.04
N ILE A 99 -13.30 4.39 -2.07
CA ILE A 99 -13.07 3.18 -1.30
C ILE A 99 -13.26 3.46 0.19
N LYS A 100 -13.57 2.40 0.92
CA LYS A 100 -13.34 2.32 2.36
C LYS A 100 -12.13 1.45 2.58
N LEU A 101 -11.09 2.01 3.18
CA LEU A 101 -9.89 1.30 3.61
C LEU A 101 -10.02 0.97 5.10
N THR A 102 -9.84 -0.29 5.46
CA THR A 102 -9.71 -0.74 6.84
C THR A 102 -8.24 -1.05 7.11
N GLY A 103 -7.69 -0.58 8.22
CA GLY A 103 -6.31 -0.89 8.58
C GLY A 103 -5.84 -0.14 9.82
N ILE A 104 -4.63 -0.45 10.28
CA ILE A 104 -3.97 0.28 11.36
C ILE A 104 -3.63 1.70 10.92
N ASN A 105 -3.76 2.67 11.82
CA ASN A 105 -3.26 4.02 11.65
C ASN A 105 -1.84 4.10 12.21
N ILE A 106 -0.84 4.02 11.32
CA ILE A 106 0.55 3.96 11.75
C ILE A 106 0.97 5.23 12.46
N ARG A 107 0.44 6.40 12.06
CA ARG A 107 0.80 7.67 12.69
C ARG A 107 0.34 7.73 14.15
N THR A 108 -0.83 7.19 14.44
CA THR A 108 -1.31 7.03 15.83
C THR A 108 -0.40 6.09 16.61
N ALA A 109 -0.08 4.91 16.06
CA ALA A 109 0.82 3.95 16.70
C ALA A 109 2.21 4.54 17.01
N LEU A 110 2.80 5.28 16.05
CA LEU A 110 4.07 5.99 16.25
C LEU A 110 3.97 7.04 17.37
N THR A 111 2.85 7.76 17.44
CA THR A 111 2.62 8.78 18.48
C THR A 111 2.48 8.13 19.86
N GLU A 112 1.79 7.00 19.96
CA GLU A 112 1.68 6.23 21.19
C GLU A 112 3.04 5.73 21.67
N ILE A 113 3.90 5.25 20.78
CA ILE A 113 5.26 4.81 21.15
C ILE A 113 6.06 5.95 21.77
N LEU A 114 5.97 7.16 21.21
CA LEU A 114 6.64 8.33 21.78
C LEU A 114 6.11 8.69 23.17
N ALA A 115 4.79 8.56 23.37
CA ALA A 115 4.18 8.76 24.69
C ALA A 115 4.59 7.66 25.68
N ASP A 116 4.61 6.41 25.23
CA ASP A 116 5.02 5.24 26.01
C ASP A 116 6.49 5.37 26.44
N LYS A 117 7.37 5.94 25.62
CA LYS A 117 8.75 6.28 26.00
C LYS A 117 8.83 7.30 27.13
N ILE A 118 8.00 8.35 27.09
CA ILE A 118 7.96 9.35 28.16
C ILE A 118 7.51 8.70 29.49
N ASN A 119 6.64 7.69 29.40
CA ASN A 119 6.06 7.00 30.55
C ASN A 119 6.80 5.71 30.93
N ASN A 120 7.91 5.35 30.26
CA ASN A 120 8.63 4.07 30.40
C ASN A 120 7.73 2.82 30.28
N ILE A 121 6.75 2.85 29.36
CA ILE A 121 5.79 1.75 29.12
C ILE A 121 6.30 0.79 28.05
N CYS A 122 6.98 1.29 27.00
CA CYS A 122 7.77 0.41 26.14
C CYS A 122 8.86 -0.21 27.00
N TYR A 123 8.76 -1.53 27.18
CA TYR A 123 9.56 -2.32 28.10
C TYR A 123 11.05 -1.99 27.97
N GLU A 124 11.76 -1.93 29.10
CA GLU A 124 13.20 -1.56 29.17
C GLU A 124 14.09 -2.39 28.23
N ASP A 125 13.62 -3.55 27.77
CA ASP A 125 14.37 -4.50 26.92
C ASP A 125 13.92 -4.54 25.44
N LYS A 126 12.87 -3.82 25.02
CA LYS A 126 12.38 -3.82 23.62
C LYS A 126 12.87 -2.61 22.85
N ASP A 127 13.24 -2.82 21.59
CA ASP A 127 13.51 -1.71 20.68
C ASP A 127 12.20 -1.05 20.16
N ASP A 128 12.34 0.12 19.55
CA ASP A 128 11.20 0.90 19.04
C ASP A 128 10.41 0.17 17.96
N LEU A 129 11.07 -0.64 17.13
CA LEU A 129 10.45 -1.37 16.04
C LEU A 129 9.67 -2.57 16.57
N GLU A 130 10.19 -3.29 17.57
CA GLU A 130 9.49 -4.35 18.28
C GLU A 130 8.24 -3.80 18.98
N CYS A 131 8.36 -2.65 19.65
CA CYS A 131 7.21 -1.95 20.21
C CYS A 131 6.18 -1.57 19.13
N LEU A 132 6.64 -1.13 17.95
CA LEU A 132 5.77 -0.80 16.82
C LEU A 132 5.06 -2.04 16.27
N MET A 133 5.74 -3.18 16.17
CA MET A 133 5.14 -4.44 15.75
C MET A 133 4.01 -4.85 16.70
N ASP A 134 4.22 -4.77 18.01
CA ASP A 134 3.18 -5.05 19.02
C ASP A 134 1.94 -4.15 18.82
N LYS A 135 2.17 -2.86 18.56
CA LYS A 135 1.09 -1.88 18.32
C LYS A 135 0.38 -2.13 17.00
N ILE A 136 1.07 -2.55 15.95
CA ILE A 136 0.43 -2.93 14.68
C ILE A 136 -0.39 -4.21 14.84
N ASP A 137 0.13 -5.20 15.59
CA ASP A 137 -0.54 -6.48 15.72
C ASP A 137 -1.81 -6.40 16.58
N SER A 138 -1.70 -5.71 17.72
CA SER A 138 -2.78 -5.53 18.70
C SER A 138 -3.66 -4.29 18.47
N GLY A 139 -3.24 -3.40 17.58
CA GLY A 139 -3.88 -2.11 17.35
C GLY A 139 -5.30 -2.23 16.81
N LYS A 140 -6.12 -1.23 17.13
CA LYS A 140 -7.48 -1.14 16.62
C LYS A 140 -7.46 -0.81 15.13
N LEU A 141 -8.19 -1.60 14.33
CA LEU A 141 -8.42 -1.28 12.93
C LEU A 141 -9.35 -0.07 12.81
N GLU A 142 -8.96 0.87 11.95
CA GLU A 142 -9.73 2.06 11.63
C GLU A 142 -10.25 1.99 10.20
N GLU A 143 -11.50 2.40 10.00
CA GLU A 143 -12.09 2.59 8.67
C GLU A 143 -11.83 4.03 8.20
N ARG A 144 -11.33 4.17 6.97
CA ARG A 144 -11.01 5.44 6.33
C ARG A 144 -11.61 5.47 4.94
N VAL A 145 -12.42 6.49 4.64
CA VAL A 145 -12.98 6.68 3.29
C VAL A 145 -12.05 7.57 2.48
N GLY A 146 -11.75 7.15 1.26
CA GLY A 146 -10.84 7.88 0.39
C GLY A 146 -11.21 7.76 -1.08
N VAL A 147 -10.67 8.70 -1.85
CA VAL A 147 -10.86 8.80 -3.29
C VAL A 147 -9.57 8.42 -3.98
N ILE A 148 -9.60 7.38 -4.81
CA ILE A 148 -8.46 6.97 -5.61
C ILE A 148 -8.67 7.37 -7.06
N LYS A 149 -7.65 8.02 -7.63
CA LYS A 149 -7.65 8.47 -9.02
C LYS A 149 -6.91 7.46 -9.89
N LEU A 150 -7.48 7.14 -11.05
CA LEU A 150 -6.83 6.33 -12.07
C LEU A 150 -6.72 7.10 -13.37
N ASN A 151 -5.63 6.86 -14.10
CA ASN A 151 -5.40 7.37 -15.44
C ASN A 151 -5.31 6.21 -16.42
N LYS A 152 -5.88 6.38 -17.61
CA LYS A 152 -5.71 5.41 -18.70
C LYS A 152 -4.41 5.70 -19.46
N VAL A 153 -3.44 4.78 -19.39
CA VAL A 153 -2.18 4.83 -20.13
C VAL A 153 -2.10 3.61 -21.04
N ASN A 154 -1.92 3.82 -22.35
CA ASN A 154 -1.89 2.73 -23.35
C ASN A 154 -3.10 1.79 -23.23
N ASN A 155 -4.29 2.37 -23.08
CA ASN A 155 -5.56 1.67 -22.90
C ASN A 155 -5.68 0.80 -21.62
N LYS A 156 -4.79 0.99 -20.65
CA LYS A 156 -4.80 0.31 -19.34
C LYS A 156 -4.96 1.33 -18.22
N TRP A 157 -5.75 0.98 -17.21
CA TRP A 157 -5.84 1.79 -16.01
C TRP A 157 -4.56 1.71 -15.19
N VAL A 158 -4.13 2.84 -14.65
CA VAL A 158 -2.96 2.98 -13.78
C VAL A 158 -3.38 3.81 -12.58
N VAL A 159 -3.11 3.30 -11.38
CA VAL A 159 -3.38 3.99 -10.13
C VAL A 159 -2.46 5.19 -9.99
N LYS A 160 -3.02 6.34 -9.64
CA LYS A 160 -2.24 7.52 -9.30
C LYS A 160 -1.88 7.49 -7.82
N VAL A 161 -0.58 7.45 -7.53
CA VAL A 161 -0.04 7.41 -6.17
C VAL A 161 0.31 8.85 -5.73
N ASP A 162 -0.71 9.65 -5.41
CA ASP A 162 -0.51 10.99 -4.86
C ASP A 162 -0.52 11.01 -3.33
N GLU A 163 -0.29 12.17 -2.73
CA GLU A 163 -0.18 12.30 -1.27
C GLU A 163 -1.48 11.88 -0.56
N ASP A 164 -2.64 12.17 -1.15
CA ASP A 164 -3.93 11.73 -0.63
C ASP A 164 -4.02 10.20 -0.54
N PHE A 165 -3.54 9.51 -1.57
CA PHE A 165 -3.46 8.04 -1.59
C PHE A 165 -2.51 7.52 -0.49
N LYS A 166 -1.33 8.12 -0.37
CA LYS A 166 -0.33 7.74 0.63
C LYS A 166 -0.85 7.93 2.05
N MET A 167 -1.43 9.11 2.33
CA MET A 167 -2.08 9.42 3.62
C MET A 167 -3.27 8.50 3.91
N LEU A 168 -4.04 8.10 2.90
CA LEU A 168 -5.12 7.14 3.08
C LEU A 168 -4.60 5.80 3.61
N ILE A 169 -3.47 5.32 3.10
CA ILE A 169 -2.83 4.06 3.53
C ILE A 169 -2.26 4.18 4.93
N ILE A 170 -1.43 5.18 5.21
CA ILE A 170 -0.72 5.27 6.50
C ILE A 170 -1.59 5.80 7.64
N GLY A 171 -2.67 6.51 7.31
CA GLY A 171 -3.55 7.14 8.29
C GLY A 171 -3.20 8.60 8.51
N LYS A 172 -4.08 9.27 9.26
CA LYS A 172 -3.94 10.68 9.64
C LYS A 172 -4.11 10.77 11.16
N ILE A 173 -3.39 11.69 11.78
CA ILE A 173 -3.69 12.10 13.15
C ILE A 173 -4.79 13.14 13.00
N GLU A 174 -5.95 12.93 13.65
CA GLU A 174 -6.94 13.99 13.72
C GLU A 174 -6.35 15.15 14.53
N ASP A 175 -6.45 16.38 14.02
CA ASP A 175 -5.95 17.58 14.71
C ASP A 175 -6.66 17.87 16.06
N THR A 176 -7.58 17.00 16.50
CA THR A 176 -8.58 17.30 17.53
C THR A 176 -8.16 16.99 18.97
N ASP A 177 -7.11 16.19 19.22
CA ASP A 177 -6.80 15.70 20.58
C ASP A 177 -5.45 16.20 21.16
N ILE A 178 -4.78 17.16 20.50
CA ILE A 178 -3.52 17.73 21.02
C ILE A 178 -3.77 18.88 22.04
N PHE A 179 -5.03 19.29 22.21
CA PHE A 179 -5.43 20.33 23.19
C PHE A 179 -6.81 20.03 23.83
N GLN A 180 -6.91 18.97 24.63
CA GLN A 180 -7.94 18.87 25.68
C GLN A 180 -7.34 18.42 27.00
#